data_AF-A0A0N4YR90-F1
#
_entry.id   AF-A0A0N4YR90-F1
#
_cell.length_a   1.000
_cell.length_b   1.000
_cell.length_c   1.000
_cell.angle_alpha   90.00
_cell.angle_beta   90.00
_cell.angle_gamma   90.00
#
_symmetry.space_group_name_H-M   'P 1'
#
loop_
_entity.id
_entity.type
_entity.pdbx_description
1 polymer ?
#
loop_
_entity_poly.entity_id
_entity_poly.type
_entity_poly.pdbx_seq_one_letter_code
_entity_poly.pdbx_strand_id
1 'polypeptide(L)'
;MVSYTATTSAEDRALYDALDLLENTYKVNMSPICPVVWGEKSAEIYEKRAQFGGTLQRTAPEQVLGLLDGIRMWRTVMNHTRPTVNDDTAKSPIYDELNIESAEDKYKILYIYVIRLLKQSIQSDAPRLPHVISHFFARLSKLILHPESPVFTAVLSFLILKPVMELDQVPELYKMLLSSSVEHHHQEREWILTLISESLIEPADYTIIQNRSGFKLMLSLFPTAMVDMTARRLILSILKTAVQMRSVAHDLFHRMNLHTWIACVIKDRSLSTWEQCYLGQIYCILIEMERKYCRQSQVSDDDTKRSSLVAATTVRLTSRQVWYFT
;
A
#
# COMPACT_ATOMS: atom_id res chain seq x y z
N MET A 1 25.43 0.77 35.79
CA MET A 1 24.02 0.34 35.61
C MET A 1 24.05 -0.76 34.55
N VAL A 2 23.56 -1.97 34.87
CA VAL A 2 23.64 -3.12 33.96
C VAL A 2 22.80 -2.81 32.71
N SER A 3 23.42 -2.87 31.54
CA SER A 3 22.75 -2.62 30.27
C SER A 3 21.74 -3.73 29.98
N TYR A 4 20.47 -3.37 29.85
CA TYR A 4 19.41 -4.31 29.52
C TYR A 4 19.48 -4.70 28.04
N THR A 5 19.34 -5.98 27.71
CA THR A 5 19.65 -6.50 26.37
C THR A 5 18.46 -7.09 25.59
N ALA A 6 17.22 -6.88 26.07
CA ALA A 6 15.96 -7.23 25.39
C ALA A 6 15.91 -8.68 24.84
N THR A 7 15.82 -9.65 25.75
CA THR A 7 15.74 -11.10 25.49
C THR A 7 14.31 -11.63 25.71
N THR A 8 14.15 -12.95 25.76
CA THR A 8 12.90 -13.65 26.10
C THR A 8 12.94 -14.26 27.50
N SER A 9 13.83 -13.75 28.37
CA SER A 9 13.93 -14.23 29.75
C SER A 9 12.66 -13.90 30.55
N ALA A 10 12.52 -14.50 31.73
CA ALA A 10 11.36 -14.27 32.59
C ALA A 10 11.26 -12.78 33.01
N GLU A 11 12.40 -12.12 33.20
CA GLU A 11 12.51 -10.71 33.53
C GLU A 11 11.98 -9.81 32.40
N ASP A 12 12.26 -10.19 31.15
CA ASP A 12 11.87 -9.39 29.99
C ASP A 12 10.37 -9.50 29.69
N ARG A 13 9.78 -10.67 29.98
CA ARG A 13 8.32 -10.85 29.97
C ARG A 13 7.65 -10.01 31.05
N ALA A 14 8.20 -10.00 32.26
CA ALA A 14 7.68 -9.16 33.34
C ALA A 14 7.78 -7.66 33.01
N LEU A 15 8.85 -7.23 32.33
CA LEU A 15 9.00 -5.86 31.84
C LEU A 15 7.99 -5.52 30.74
N TYR A 16 7.77 -6.43 29.79
CA TYR A 16 6.74 -6.26 28.77
C TYR A 16 5.35 -6.15 29.39
N ASP A 17 5.00 -7.06 30.30
CA ASP A 17 3.70 -7.07 30.98
C ASP A 17 3.50 -5.77 31.78
N ALA A 18 4.55 -5.24 32.41
CA ALA A 18 4.50 -3.97 33.11
C ALA A 18 4.30 -2.78 32.15
N LEU A 19 4.98 -2.76 31.01
CA LEU A 19 4.82 -1.71 29.99
C LEU A 19 3.43 -1.75 29.36
N ASP A 20 2.94 -2.95 29.03
CA ASP A 20 1.61 -3.19 28.48
C ASP A 20 0.52 -2.73 29.47
N LEU A 21 0.68 -3.06 30.75
CA LEU A 21 -0.22 -2.62 31.81
C LEU A 21 -0.22 -1.09 31.95
N LEU A 22 0.94 -0.44 31.93
CA LEU A 22 1.03 1.03 32.01
C LEU A 22 0.39 1.74 30.81
N GLU A 23 0.60 1.22 29.60
CA GLU A 23 0.08 1.80 28.37
C GLU A 23 -1.42 1.52 28.20
N ASN A 24 -1.83 0.26 28.36
CA ASN A 24 -3.19 -0.17 28.04
C ASN A 24 -4.18 0.01 29.21
N THR A 25 -3.74 -0.22 30.45
CA THR A 25 -4.61 -0.09 31.63
C THR A 25 -4.57 1.31 32.22
N TYR A 26 -3.37 1.85 32.44
CA TYR A 26 -3.19 3.16 33.10
C TYR A 26 -3.12 4.35 32.12
N LYS A 27 -3.12 4.10 30.80
CA LYS A 27 -3.08 5.13 29.75
C LYS A 27 -1.96 6.16 29.93
N VAL A 28 -0.81 5.72 30.43
CA VAL A 28 0.36 6.58 30.63
C VAL A 28 0.93 6.99 29.27
N ASN A 29 1.24 8.27 29.10
CA ASN A 29 1.82 8.76 27.85
C ASN A 29 3.30 8.36 27.75
N MET A 30 3.60 7.41 26.87
CA MET A 30 4.95 6.89 26.60
C MET A 30 5.70 7.63 25.47
N SER A 31 5.08 8.65 24.85
CA SER A 31 5.73 9.50 23.84
C SER A 31 7.07 10.12 24.31
N PRO A 32 7.23 10.55 25.58
CA PRO A 32 8.48 11.13 26.05
C PRO A 32 9.69 10.18 26.02
N ILE A 33 9.45 8.87 26.04
CA ILE A 33 10.50 7.84 26.07
C ILE A 33 10.61 7.05 24.76
N CYS A 34 9.72 7.31 23.80
CA CYS A 34 9.68 6.63 22.50
C CYS A 34 10.70 7.25 21.50
N PRO A 35 11.43 6.45 20.70
CA PRO A 35 11.49 4.98 20.73
C PRO A 35 12.21 4.47 21.99
N VAL A 36 11.69 3.38 22.57
CA VAL A 36 12.35 2.69 23.67
C VAL A 36 13.55 1.94 23.11
N VAL A 37 14.74 2.20 23.66
CA VAL A 37 16.02 1.68 23.20
C VAL A 37 16.74 0.95 24.32
N TRP A 38 17.41 -0.15 23.98
CA TRP A 38 18.05 -1.04 24.94
C TRP A 38 19.54 -1.22 24.57
N GLY A 39 20.34 -1.75 25.50
CA GLY A 39 21.77 -2.01 25.32
C GLY A 39 22.69 -1.00 26.02
N GLU A 40 24.01 -1.21 25.93
CA GLU A 40 25.01 -0.35 26.62
C GLU A 40 24.96 1.10 26.17
N LYS A 41 24.70 1.32 24.87
CA LYS A 41 24.60 2.64 24.27
C LYS A 41 23.28 3.35 24.60
N SER A 42 22.27 2.66 25.14
CA SER A 42 20.98 3.30 25.47
C SER A 42 21.09 4.21 26.70
N ALA A 43 21.99 3.90 27.64
CA ALA A 43 22.19 4.71 28.84
C ALA A 43 22.60 6.15 28.49
N GLU A 44 23.57 6.32 27.58
CA GLU A 44 24.02 7.64 27.11
C GLU A 44 22.91 8.39 26.36
N ILE A 45 22.07 7.67 25.60
CA ILE A 45 20.93 8.25 24.87
C ILE A 45 19.90 8.80 25.86
N TYR A 46 19.56 8.04 26.91
CA TYR A 46 18.62 8.48 27.93
C TYR A 46 19.17 9.60 28.82
N GLU A 47 20.46 9.58 29.13
CA GLU A 47 21.12 10.66 29.88
C GLU A 47 21.11 11.97 29.10
N LYS A 48 21.49 11.94 27.82
CA LYS A 48 21.41 13.12 26.93
C LYS A 48 19.97 13.59 26.76
N ARG A 49 19.00 12.68 26.68
CA ARG A 49 17.59 13.03 26.57
C ARG A 49 17.05 13.66 27.86
N ALA A 50 17.55 13.25 29.04
CA ALA A 50 17.22 13.89 30.30
C ALA A 50 17.82 15.30 30.42
N GLN A 51 19.02 15.52 29.88
CA GLN A 51 19.70 16.82 29.89
C GLN A 51 19.13 17.83 28.88
N PHE A 52 18.85 17.39 27.65
CA PHE A 52 18.47 18.28 26.54
C PHE A 52 16.98 18.21 26.16
N GLY A 53 16.21 17.26 26.71
CA GLY A 53 14.80 17.06 26.38
C GLY A 53 14.57 16.36 25.03
N GLY A 54 13.37 15.82 24.84
CA GLY A 54 13.03 14.98 23.67
C GLY A 54 12.95 15.71 22.32
N THR A 55 12.89 17.05 22.32
CA THR A 55 12.83 17.86 21.10
C THR A 55 14.21 18.17 20.53
N LEU A 56 15.19 18.44 21.40
CA LEU A 56 16.56 18.78 21.01
C LEU A 56 17.40 17.53 20.73
N GLN A 57 17.16 16.44 21.47
CA GLN A 57 17.86 15.18 21.29
C GLN A 57 16.88 14.08 20.84
N ARG A 58 16.71 13.95 19.52
CA ARG A 58 15.98 12.83 18.92
C ARG A 58 16.96 11.76 18.48
N THR A 59 16.68 10.51 18.84
CA THR A 59 17.46 9.35 18.37
C THR A 59 17.28 9.21 16.86
N ALA A 60 18.36 9.37 16.10
CA ALA A 60 18.30 9.24 14.64
C ALA A 60 18.08 7.77 14.25
N PRO A 61 17.41 7.47 13.11
CA PRO A 61 17.20 6.09 12.65
C PRO A 61 18.49 5.27 12.54
N GLU A 62 19.60 5.91 12.14
CA GLU A 62 20.94 5.31 12.06
C GLU A 62 21.48 4.87 13.43
N GLN A 63 21.22 5.68 14.47
CA GLN A 63 21.60 5.35 15.84
C GLN A 63 20.77 4.19 16.37
N VAL A 64 19.48 4.12 16.02
CA VAL A 64 18.60 3.01 16.38
C VAL A 64 19.07 1.71 15.74
N LEU A 65 19.45 1.72 14.46
CA LEU A 65 20.01 0.55 13.78
C LEU A 65 21.29 0.03 14.46
N GLY A 66 22.13 0.94 14.97
CA GLY A 66 23.33 0.57 15.73
C GLY A 66 23.08 -0.01 17.13
N LEU A 67 21.83 0.00 17.62
CA LEU A 67 21.39 -0.59 18.89
C LEU A 67 20.77 -1.97 18.70
N LEU A 68 20.47 -2.35 17.45
CA LEU A 68 19.86 -3.63 17.13
C LEU A 68 20.91 -4.74 17.08
N ASP A 69 20.76 -5.76 17.92
CA ASP A 69 21.54 -7.00 17.80
C ASP A 69 20.91 -7.87 16.69
N GLY A 70 21.51 -7.85 15.51
CA GLY A 70 21.02 -8.59 14.35
C GLY A 70 20.92 -10.11 14.57
N ILE A 71 21.84 -10.71 15.33
CA ILE A 71 21.84 -12.15 15.62
C ILE A 71 20.69 -12.48 16.57
N ARG A 72 20.49 -11.65 17.59
CA ARG A 72 19.40 -11.84 18.55
C ARG A 72 18.04 -11.55 17.94
N MET A 73 17.88 -10.50 17.14
CA MET A 73 16.67 -10.27 16.35
C MET A 73 16.36 -11.46 15.46
N TRP A 74 17.37 -12.03 14.82
CA TRP A 74 17.20 -13.23 14.00
C TRP A 74 16.70 -14.43 14.82
N ARG A 75 17.30 -14.69 15.99
CA ARG A 75 16.83 -15.75 16.91
C ARG A 75 15.43 -15.49 17.44
N THR A 76 15.10 -14.25 17.79
CA THR A 76 13.75 -13.86 18.22
C THR A 76 12.74 -14.07 17.10
N VAL A 77 13.07 -13.70 15.86
CA VAL A 77 12.23 -13.98 14.69
C VAL A 77 12.09 -15.49 14.46
N MET A 78 13.13 -16.29 14.68
CA MET A 78 13.04 -17.75 14.58
C MET A 78 12.12 -18.38 15.65
N ASN A 79 12.11 -17.82 16.86
CA ASN A 79 11.35 -18.36 17.99
C ASN A 79 9.99 -17.68 18.20
N HIS A 80 9.74 -16.53 17.57
CA HIS A 80 8.43 -15.88 17.52
C HIS A 80 7.59 -16.60 16.46
N THR A 81 7.07 -17.77 16.81
CA THR A 81 5.85 -18.29 16.20
C THR A 81 4.69 -17.72 16.99
N ARG A 82 3.86 -16.87 16.35
CA ARG A 82 2.49 -16.74 16.83
C ARG A 82 1.90 -18.15 16.79
N PRO A 83 1.22 -18.63 17.84
CA PRO A 83 0.57 -19.94 17.76
C PRO A 83 -0.39 -19.91 16.58
N THR A 84 -0.08 -20.71 15.56
CA THR A 84 -1.02 -21.01 14.49
C THR A 84 -2.18 -21.74 15.14
N VAL A 85 -3.40 -21.27 14.90
CA VAL A 85 -4.60 -21.98 15.33
C VAL A 85 -4.56 -23.32 14.58
N ASN A 86 -4.25 -24.40 15.31
CA ASN A 86 -4.26 -25.81 14.89
C ASN A 86 -3.09 -26.31 14.02
N ASP A 87 -1.85 -26.34 14.54
CA ASP A 87 -0.91 -27.38 14.07
C ASP A 87 0.12 -27.77 15.14
N ASP A 88 -0.27 -28.68 16.03
CA ASP A 88 0.62 -29.26 17.05
C ASP A 88 1.47 -30.44 16.51
N THR A 89 1.52 -30.69 15.19
CA THR A 89 2.18 -31.91 14.69
C THR A 89 3.10 -31.79 13.47
N ALA A 90 3.25 -30.64 12.82
CA ALA A 90 4.21 -30.51 11.73
C ALA A 90 5.33 -29.52 12.05
N LYS A 91 6.47 -30.04 12.53
CA LYS A 91 7.76 -29.38 12.23
C LYS A 91 7.89 -29.37 10.71
N SER A 92 7.50 -28.27 10.06
CA SER A 92 7.56 -28.19 8.61
C SER A 92 9.02 -28.30 8.15
N PRO A 93 9.36 -29.20 7.21
CA PRO A 93 10.75 -29.52 6.81
C PRO A 93 11.53 -28.33 6.21
N ILE A 94 10.88 -27.19 6.00
CA ILE A 94 11.50 -25.92 5.57
C ILE A 94 12.52 -25.40 6.60
N TYR A 95 12.38 -25.73 7.88
CA TYR A 95 13.27 -25.19 8.92
C TYR A 95 14.69 -25.77 8.90
N ASP A 96 14.88 -27.01 8.43
CA ASP A 96 16.18 -27.68 8.40
C ASP A 96 17.02 -27.30 7.15
N GLU A 97 16.39 -26.85 6.05
CA GLU A 97 17.08 -26.40 4.83
C GLU A 97 17.64 -24.96 4.91
N LEU A 98 17.38 -24.26 6.02
CA LEU A 98 17.68 -22.84 6.20
C LEU A 98 18.88 -22.58 7.12
N ASN A 99 19.85 -23.51 7.20
CA ASN A 99 21.04 -23.35 8.03
C ASN A 99 21.88 -22.14 7.53
N ILE A 100 21.92 -21.07 8.32
CA ILE A 100 22.56 -19.78 8.01
C ILE A 100 23.96 -19.80 8.60
N GLU A 101 24.85 -20.55 7.96
CA GLU A 101 26.26 -20.59 8.35
C GLU A 101 27.18 -19.90 7.33
N SER A 102 26.66 -19.37 6.22
CA SER A 102 27.43 -18.56 5.27
C SER A 102 26.89 -17.13 5.16
N ALA A 103 27.78 -16.16 5.34
CA ALA A 103 27.55 -14.73 5.18
C ALA A 103 27.37 -14.29 3.70
N GLU A 104 27.43 -15.23 2.74
CA GLU A 104 27.33 -14.95 1.29
C GLU A 104 25.91 -14.69 0.80
N ASP A 105 24.88 -14.85 1.63
CA ASP A 105 23.51 -15.01 1.16
C ASP A 105 22.55 -13.91 1.69
N LYS A 106 22.97 -12.65 1.70
CA LYS A 106 22.13 -11.48 2.11
C LYS A 106 20.77 -11.45 1.39
N TYR A 107 20.75 -11.77 0.10
CA TYR A 107 19.52 -11.83 -0.70
C TYR A 107 18.63 -13.01 -0.31
N LYS A 108 19.23 -14.17 -0.01
CA LYS A 108 18.50 -15.34 0.50
C LYS A 108 17.78 -15.01 1.80
N ILE A 109 18.43 -14.29 2.72
CA ILE A 109 17.80 -13.84 3.98
C ILE A 109 16.59 -12.95 3.69
N LEU A 110 16.70 -12.00 2.75
CA LEU A 110 15.59 -11.13 2.35
C LEU A 110 14.43 -11.93 1.72
N TYR A 111 14.72 -12.91 0.87
CA TYR A 111 13.68 -13.78 0.31
C TYR A 111 12.98 -14.62 1.37
N ILE A 112 13.75 -15.23 2.29
CA ILE A 112 13.18 -15.97 3.42
C ILE A 112 12.27 -15.06 4.23
N TYR A 113 12.72 -13.83 4.51
CA TYR A 113 11.93 -12.85 5.24
C TYR A 113 10.62 -12.52 4.53
N VAL A 114 10.65 -12.25 3.21
CA VAL A 114 9.45 -11.97 2.41
C VAL A 114 8.47 -13.14 2.37
N ILE A 115 8.97 -14.36 2.18
CA ILE A 115 8.15 -15.57 2.19
C ILE A 115 7.50 -15.76 3.56
N ARG A 116 8.25 -15.56 4.63
CA ARG A 116 7.73 -15.64 6.00
C ARG A 116 6.70 -14.56 6.29
N LEU A 117 6.94 -13.32 5.85
CA LEU A 117 5.99 -12.21 6.00
C LEU A 117 4.66 -12.54 5.30
N LEU A 118 4.71 -13.05 4.07
CA LEU A 118 3.51 -13.48 3.34
C LEU A 118 2.79 -14.62 4.07
N LYS A 119 3.52 -15.67 4.48
CA LYS A 119 2.96 -16.80 5.23
C LYS A 119 2.29 -16.33 6.52
N GLN A 120 2.90 -15.41 7.25
CA GLN A 120 2.38 -14.88 8.51
C GLN A 120 1.16 -13.96 8.32
N SER A 121 1.01 -13.37 7.14
CA SER A 121 -0.12 -12.50 6.76
C SER A 121 -1.36 -13.29 6.34
N ILE A 122 -1.20 -14.56 5.97
CA ILE A 122 -2.28 -15.47 5.62
C ILE A 122 -2.86 -16.08 6.90
N GLN A 123 -4.15 -15.82 7.17
CA GLN A 123 -4.82 -16.28 8.39
C GLN A 123 -5.64 -17.56 8.21
N SER A 124 -6.11 -17.83 6.98
CA SER A 124 -6.90 -19.02 6.65
C SER A 124 -6.09 -20.01 5.83
N ASP A 125 -6.51 -21.27 5.76
CA ASP A 125 -5.88 -22.26 4.90
C ASP A 125 -6.16 -21.94 3.42
N ALA A 126 -5.07 -21.83 2.63
CA ALA A 126 -5.08 -21.62 1.19
C ALA A 126 -6.09 -20.55 0.69
N PRO A 127 -6.07 -19.30 1.21
CA PRO A 127 -6.97 -18.28 0.71
C PRO A 127 -6.55 -17.87 -0.70
N ARG A 128 -7.56 -17.50 -1.48
CA ARG A 128 -7.30 -16.79 -2.74
C ARG A 128 -6.71 -15.42 -2.43
N LEU A 129 -5.47 -15.21 -2.84
CA LEU A 129 -4.80 -13.92 -2.70
C LEU A 129 -5.35 -12.90 -3.71
N PRO A 130 -5.65 -11.66 -3.30
CA PRO A 130 -5.98 -10.59 -4.24
C PRO A 130 -4.85 -10.37 -5.25
N HIS A 131 -5.20 -10.04 -6.50
CA HIS A 131 -4.19 -9.91 -7.55
C HIS A 131 -3.16 -8.82 -7.24
N VAL A 132 -3.56 -7.74 -6.55
CA VAL A 132 -2.65 -6.66 -6.15
C VAL A 132 -1.58 -7.13 -5.18
N ILE A 133 -1.92 -8.02 -4.25
CA ILE A 133 -0.96 -8.62 -3.32
C ILE A 133 -0.01 -9.55 -4.07
N SER A 134 -0.54 -10.39 -4.95
CA SER A 134 0.27 -11.31 -5.76
C SER A 134 1.25 -10.56 -6.67
N HIS A 135 0.80 -9.51 -7.36
CA HIS A 135 1.67 -8.66 -8.19
C HIS A 135 2.68 -7.88 -7.34
N PHE A 136 2.30 -7.43 -6.15
CA PHE A 136 3.22 -6.75 -5.23
C PHE A 136 4.39 -7.66 -4.87
N PHE A 137 4.13 -8.90 -4.43
CA PHE A 137 5.19 -9.85 -4.10
C PHE A 137 6.00 -10.30 -5.31
N ALA A 138 5.38 -10.46 -6.48
CA ALA A 138 6.08 -10.77 -7.73
C ALA A 138 7.05 -9.64 -8.14
N ARG A 139 6.67 -8.38 -7.93
CA ARG A 139 7.57 -7.24 -8.18
C ARG A 139 8.63 -7.08 -7.12
N LEU A 140 8.26 -7.28 -5.85
CA LEU A 140 9.18 -7.24 -4.74
C LEU A 140 10.28 -8.29 -4.88
N SER A 141 9.94 -9.51 -5.32
CA SER A 141 10.92 -10.57 -5.52
C SER A 141 11.97 -10.18 -6.56
N LYS A 142 11.58 -9.45 -7.61
CA LYS A 142 12.53 -8.86 -8.58
C LYS A 142 13.29 -7.69 -7.97
N LEU A 143 12.61 -6.80 -7.25
CA LEU A 143 13.19 -5.60 -6.64
C LEU A 143 14.31 -5.94 -5.63
N ILE A 144 14.18 -7.05 -4.90
CA ILE A 144 15.21 -7.51 -3.95
C ILE A 144 16.58 -7.72 -4.62
N LEU A 145 16.59 -8.11 -5.90
CA LEU A 145 17.83 -8.31 -6.66
C LEU A 145 18.46 -7.01 -7.16
N HIS A 146 17.75 -5.88 -7.02
CA HIS A 146 18.10 -4.59 -7.59
C HIS A 146 18.10 -3.48 -6.52
N PRO A 147 19.03 -3.52 -5.54
CA PRO A 147 19.14 -2.50 -4.50
C PRO A 147 19.46 -1.09 -5.01
N GLU A 148 19.97 -0.98 -6.24
CA GLU A 148 20.20 0.28 -6.97
C GLU A 148 18.89 0.97 -7.39
N SER A 149 17.76 0.28 -7.32
CA SER A 149 16.48 0.82 -7.75
C SER A 149 16.04 1.98 -6.85
N PRO A 150 15.58 3.11 -7.43
CA PRO A 150 15.16 4.29 -6.66
C PRO A 150 13.99 4.01 -5.70
N VAL A 151 13.19 2.98 -5.99
CA VAL A 151 12.05 2.58 -5.15
C VAL A 151 12.40 1.53 -4.09
N PHE A 152 13.61 0.98 -4.12
CA PHE A 152 14.04 -0.11 -3.23
C PHE A 152 13.86 0.26 -1.76
N THR A 153 14.38 1.43 -1.36
CA THR A 153 14.30 1.91 0.02
C THR A 153 12.86 2.14 0.47
N ALA A 154 12.02 2.73 -0.39
CA ALA A 154 10.63 3.01 -0.08
C ALA A 154 9.83 1.73 0.21
N VAL A 155 10.00 0.71 -0.64
CA VAL A 155 9.32 -0.59 -0.52
C VAL A 155 9.91 -1.44 0.60
N LEU A 156 11.24 -1.49 0.78
CA LEU A 156 11.84 -2.29 1.83
C LEU A 156 11.52 -1.72 3.23
N SER A 157 11.47 -0.38 3.36
CA SER A 157 11.08 0.28 4.61
C SER A 157 9.68 -0.13 5.07
N PHE A 158 8.77 -0.38 4.14
CA PHE A 158 7.42 -0.86 4.46
C PHE A 158 7.43 -2.26 5.06
N LEU A 159 8.19 -3.17 4.45
CA LEU A 159 8.24 -4.55 4.90
C LEU A 159 8.72 -4.62 6.34
N ILE A 160 9.75 -3.83 6.67
CA ILE A 160 10.34 -3.77 8.02
C ILE A 160 9.41 -3.08 9.03
N LEU A 161 8.45 -2.26 8.58
CA LEU A 161 7.63 -1.44 9.48
C LEU A 161 6.61 -2.26 10.28
N LYS A 162 6.03 -3.31 9.70
CA LYS A 162 5.03 -4.16 10.37
C LYS A 162 5.42 -5.65 10.27
N PRO A 163 5.27 -6.43 11.34
CA PRO A 163 5.56 -7.87 11.32
C PRO A 163 4.55 -8.69 10.50
N VAL A 164 3.44 -8.08 10.09
CA VAL A 164 2.35 -8.68 9.30
C VAL A 164 1.80 -7.64 8.33
N MET A 165 1.39 -8.06 7.13
CA MET A 165 0.78 -7.21 6.13
C MET A 165 -0.74 -7.42 6.07
N GLU A 166 -1.47 -6.32 5.92
CA GLU A 166 -2.91 -6.31 5.63
C GLU A 166 -3.12 -6.66 4.15
N LEU A 167 -3.75 -7.82 3.88
CA LEU A 167 -3.93 -8.35 2.52
C LEU A 167 -5.18 -7.82 1.82
N ASP A 168 -6.03 -7.07 2.53
CA ASP A 168 -7.30 -6.52 2.07
C ASP A 168 -7.17 -5.12 1.46
N GLN A 169 -5.95 -4.60 1.32
CA GLN A 169 -5.69 -3.28 0.77
C GLN A 169 -4.38 -3.24 -0.03
N VAL A 170 -4.21 -2.20 -0.83
CA VAL A 170 -2.98 -2.00 -1.61
C VAL A 170 -1.82 -1.61 -0.69
N PRO A 171 -0.71 -2.38 -0.67
CA PRO A 171 0.47 -2.06 0.14
C PRO A 171 1.07 -0.69 -0.20
N GLU A 172 1.37 0.12 0.82
CA GLU A 172 1.99 1.45 0.70
C GLU A 172 1.37 2.44 -0.29
N LEU A 173 0.08 2.29 -0.60
CA LEU A 173 -0.60 3.13 -1.59
C LEU A 173 -0.36 4.64 -1.37
N TYR A 174 -0.67 5.13 -0.18
CA TYR A 174 -0.59 6.57 0.11
C TYR A 174 0.86 7.08 0.13
N LYS A 175 1.77 6.33 0.75
CA LYS A 175 3.17 6.75 0.90
C LYS A 175 3.85 6.86 -0.47
N MET A 176 3.61 5.90 -1.36
CA MET A 176 4.23 5.91 -2.68
C MET A 176 3.52 6.89 -3.63
N LEU A 177 2.18 6.92 -3.62
CA LEU A 177 1.44 7.81 -4.52
C LEU A 177 1.55 9.29 -4.13
N LEU A 178 1.67 9.58 -2.83
CA LEU A 178 1.92 10.91 -2.29
C LEU A 178 3.37 11.08 -1.83
N SER A 179 4.31 10.41 -2.49
CA SER A 179 5.72 10.41 -2.09
C SER A 179 6.25 11.82 -1.88
N SER A 180 6.89 12.00 -0.72
CA SER A 180 7.61 13.20 -0.31
C SER A 180 9.11 13.11 -0.61
N SER A 181 9.55 12.06 -1.33
CA SER A 181 10.94 11.88 -1.73
C SER A 181 11.37 12.98 -2.69
N VAL A 182 12.42 13.73 -2.38
CA VAL A 182 12.86 14.84 -3.24
C VAL A 182 13.37 14.33 -4.59
N GLU A 183 14.05 13.17 -4.58
CA GLU A 183 14.74 12.62 -5.74
C GLU A 183 13.89 11.56 -6.48
N HIS A 184 13.15 10.72 -5.74
CA HIS A 184 12.56 9.49 -6.29
C HIS A 184 11.03 9.48 -6.35
N HIS A 185 10.37 10.61 -6.06
CA HIS A 185 8.91 10.66 -6.00
C HIS A 185 8.22 10.26 -7.31
N HIS A 186 8.80 10.57 -8.47
CA HIS A 186 8.25 10.16 -9.77
C HIS A 186 8.25 8.64 -9.92
N GLN A 187 9.38 7.99 -9.62
CA GLN A 187 9.54 6.54 -9.74
C GLN A 187 8.70 5.79 -8.72
N GLU A 188 8.56 6.31 -7.50
CA GLU A 188 7.69 5.73 -6.47
C GLU A 188 6.21 5.78 -6.90
N ARG A 189 5.75 6.91 -7.44
CA ARG A 189 4.38 7.06 -7.97
C ARG A 189 4.12 6.16 -9.17
N GLU A 190 5.07 6.11 -10.11
CA GLU A 190 4.99 5.24 -11.28
C GLU A 190 4.91 3.78 -10.84
N TRP A 191 5.73 3.36 -9.88
CA TRP A 191 5.76 1.98 -9.40
C TRP A 191 4.41 1.52 -8.84
N ILE A 192 3.81 2.34 -7.95
CA ILE A 192 2.53 2.00 -7.33
C ILE A 192 1.37 2.06 -8.32
N LEU A 193 1.35 3.04 -9.23
CA LEU A 193 0.31 3.13 -10.26
C LEU A 193 0.42 1.98 -11.26
N THR A 194 1.64 1.59 -11.66
CA THR A 194 1.84 0.42 -12.52
C THR A 194 1.38 -0.85 -11.80
N LEU A 195 1.54 -0.93 -10.48
CA LEU A 195 1.11 -2.11 -9.70
C LEU A 195 -0.41 -2.23 -9.78
N ILE A 196 -1.11 -1.12 -9.55
CA ILE A 196 -2.56 -1.07 -9.63
C ILE A 196 -3.04 -1.38 -11.06
N SER A 197 -2.38 -0.84 -12.09
CA SER A 197 -2.79 -1.08 -13.48
C SER A 197 -2.68 -2.53 -13.91
N GLU A 198 -1.63 -3.23 -13.48
CA GLU A 198 -1.44 -4.66 -13.83
C GLU A 198 -2.29 -5.59 -12.97
N SER A 199 -2.63 -5.18 -11.74
CA SER A 199 -3.38 -6.03 -10.81
C SER A 199 -4.90 -5.84 -10.85
N LEU A 200 -5.42 -4.84 -11.55
CA LEU A 200 -6.85 -4.63 -11.71
C LEU A 200 -7.40 -5.55 -12.81
N ILE A 201 -7.69 -6.81 -12.47
CA ILE A 201 -8.09 -7.84 -13.43
C ILE A 201 -9.59 -8.13 -13.33
N GLU A 202 -10.13 -8.17 -12.11
CA GLU A 202 -11.53 -8.50 -11.85
C GLU A 202 -12.22 -7.51 -10.89
N PRO A 203 -13.56 -7.57 -10.77
CA PRO A 203 -14.29 -6.64 -9.90
C PRO A 203 -13.91 -6.71 -8.42
N ALA A 204 -13.41 -7.84 -7.92
CA ALA A 204 -12.94 -7.93 -6.54
C ALA A 204 -11.69 -7.06 -6.31
N ASP A 205 -10.79 -6.94 -7.29
CA ASP A 205 -9.59 -6.10 -7.16
C ASP A 205 -9.94 -4.62 -6.98
N TYR A 206 -11.01 -4.18 -7.66
CA TYR A 206 -11.56 -2.84 -7.47
C TYR A 206 -11.91 -2.56 -6.00
N THR A 207 -12.52 -3.53 -5.31
CA THR A 207 -12.89 -3.37 -3.89
C THR A 207 -11.66 -3.21 -3.00
N ILE A 208 -10.61 -3.98 -3.26
CA ILE A 208 -9.33 -3.91 -2.52
C ILE A 208 -8.66 -2.54 -2.68
N ILE A 209 -8.68 -1.98 -3.91
CA ILE A 209 -8.17 -0.63 -4.16
C ILE A 209 -9.06 0.42 -3.47
N GLN A 210 -10.37 0.20 -3.38
CA GLN A 210 -11.31 1.11 -2.72
C GLN A 210 -11.30 1.08 -1.20
N ASN A 211 -10.86 0.00 -0.56
CA ASN A 211 -10.78 -0.08 0.91
C ASN A 211 -9.95 1.07 1.51
N ARG A 212 -9.01 1.61 0.72
CA ARG A 212 -8.21 2.80 1.04
C ARG A 212 -8.47 3.97 0.10
N SER A 213 -9.69 4.08 -0.43
CA SER A 213 -10.14 5.16 -1.33
C SER A 213 -9.20 5.39 -2.53
N GLY A 214 -8.58 4.34 -3.07
CA GLY A 214 -7.50 4.47 -4.05
C GLY A 214 -7.92 5.17 -5.33
N PHE A 215 -9.08 4.84 -5.91
CA PHE A 215 -9.57 5.59 -7.08
C PHE A 215 -9.91 7.03 -6.73
N LYS A 216 -10.50 7.29 -5.55
CA LYS A 216 -10.85 8.66 -5.17
C LYS A 216 -9.59 9.52 -5.05
N LEU A 217 -8.52 8.95 -4.50
CA LEU A 217 -7.20 9.57 -4.46
C LEU A 217 -6.65 9.82 -5.87
N MET A 218 -6.63 8.82 -6.75
CA MET A 218 -6.17 8.97 -8.14
C MET A 218 -6.95 10.04 -8.91
N LEU A 219 -8.29 10.06 -8.80
CA LEU A 219 -9.14 11.07 -9.43
C LEU A 219 -8.88 12.48 -8.89
N SER A 220 -8.58 12.61 -7.59
CA SER A 220 -8.26 13.91 -6.98
C SER A 220 -6.88 14.43 -7.39
N LEU A 221 -5.92 13.53 -7.62
CA LEU A 221 -4.55 13.88 -7.99
C LEU A 221 -4.39 14.18 -9.47
N PHE A 222 -5.17 13.53 -10.34
CA PHE A 222 -5.06 13.66 -11.79
C PHE A 222 -5.01 15.11 -12.32
N PRO A 223 -5.92 16.04 -11.95
CA PRO A 223 -5.88 17.41 -12.46
C PRO A 223 -4.79 18.28 -11.81
N THR A 224 -4.11 17.79 -10.77
CA THR A 224 -3.09 18.58 -10.07
C THR A 224 -1.77 18.61 -10.84
N ALA A 225 -0.93 19.60 -10.55
CA ALA A 225 0.45 19.68 -11.05
C ALA A 225 1.40 18.70 -10.35
N MET A 226 0.93 17.97 -9.32
CA MET A 226 1.73 17.02 -8.56
C MET A 226 2.05 15.76 -9.39
N VAL A 227 1.18 15.40 -10.34
CA VAL A 227 1.30 14.17 -11.13
C VAL A 227 1.83 14.52 -12.51
N ASP A 228 2.88 13.82 -12.93
CA ASP A 228 3.45 13.97 -14.27
C ASP A 228 2.64 13.24 -15.35
N MET A 229 3.04 13.41 -16.61
CA MET A 229 2.37 12.79 -17.74
C MET A 229 2.37 11.26 -17.66
N THR A 230 3.43 10.64 -17.15
CA THR A 230 3.55 9.19 -17.01
C THR A 230 2.52 8.65 -16.02
N ALA A 231 2.44 9.24 -14.84
CA ALA A 231 1.46 8.86 -13.83
C ALA A 231 0.02 9.19 -14.26
N ARG A 232 -0.23 10.30 -14.97
CA ARG A 232 -1.54 10.59 -15.58
C ARG A 232 -1.96 9.51 -16.58
N ARG A 233 -1.05 9.04 -17.44
CA ARG A 233 -1.29 7.93 -18.37
C ARG A 233 -1.66 6.64 -17.65
N LEU A 234 -0.95 6.31 -16.57
CA LEU A 234 -1.27 5.14 -15.75
C LEU A 234 -2.64 5.26 -15.09
N ILE A 235 -2.99 6.41 -14.51
CA ILE A 235 -4.32 6.67 -13.95
C ILE A 235 -5.41 6.47 -15.01
N LEU A 236 -5.23 7.02 -16.21
CA LEU A 236 -6.17 6.84 -17.32
C LEU A 236 -6.29 5.36 -17.74
N SER A 237 -5.18 4.63 -17.80
CA SER A 237 -5.16 3.20 -18.09
C SER A 237 -5.93 2.38 -17.05
N ILE A 238 -5.72 2.68 -15.76
CA ILE A 238 -6.45 2.07 -14.64
C ILE A 238 -7.95 2.35 -14.78
N LEU A 239 -8.33 3.61 -15.03
CA LEU A 239 -9.72 3.99 -15.22
C LEU A 239 -10.36 3.27 -16.41
N LYS A 240 -9.66 3.17 -17.55
CA LYS A 240 -10.15 2.44 -18.72
C LYS A 240 -10.41 0.98 -18.41
N THR A 241 -9.47 0.32 -17.72
CA THR A 241 -9.60 -1.08 -17.31
C THR A 241 -10.78 -1.25 -16.34
N ALA A 242 -10.93 -0.33 -15.38
CA ALA A 242 -12.03 -0.34 -14.42
C ALA A 242 -13.41 -0.22 -15.09
N VAL A 243 -13.58 0.74 -16.01
CA VAL A 243 -14.87 0.96 -16.68
C VAL A 243 -15.23 -0.13 -17.69
N GLN A 244 -14.29 -1.00 -18.08
CA GLN A 244 -14.59 -2.17 -18.91
C GLN A 244 -15.31 -3.27 -18.14
N MET A 245 -15.16 -3.31 -16.81
CA MET A 245 -15.88 -4.25 -15.95
C MET A 245 -17.26 -3.70 -15.59
N ARG A 246 -18.33 -4.40 -15.99
CA ARG A 246 -19.73 -3.91 -15.86
C ARG A 246 -20.13 -3.47 -14.45
N SER A 247 -19.89 -4.30 -13.44
CA SER A 247 -20.26 -3.99 -12.05
C SER A 247 -19.46 -2.81 -11.49
N VAL A 248 -18.17 -2.73 -11.84
CA VAL A 248 -17.29 -1.62 -11.45
C VAL A 248 -17.68 -0.33 -12.15
N ALA A 249 -18.01 -0.39 -13.43
CA ALA A 249 -18.51 0.76 -14.19
C ALA A 249 -19.78 1.35 -13.55
N HIS A 250 -20.70 0.50 -13.10
CA HIS A 250 -21.91 0.92 -12.38
C HIS A 250 -21.60 1.62 -11.06
N ASP A 251 -20.69 1.07 -10.26
CA ASP A 251 -20.26 1.70 -9.01
C ASP A 251 -19.53 3.04 -9.26
N LEU A 252 -18.64 3.07 -10.25
CA LEU A 252 -17.95 4.29 -10.70
C LEU A 252 -18.92 5.36 -11.19
N PHE A 253 -20.00 4.96 -11.87
CA PHE A 253 -21.02 5.88 -12.36
C PHE A 253 -21.81 6.49 -11.22
N HIS A 254 -22.34 5.68 -10.30
CA HIS A 254 -23.28 6.12 -9.28
C HIS A 254 -22.62 6.57 -7.97
N ARG A 255 -21.67 5.79 -7.42
CA ARG A 255 -21.04 6.12 -6.13
C ARG A 255 -19.93 7.14 -6.29
N MET A 256 -19.15 7.01 -7.37
CA MET A 256 -18.01 7.91 -7.60
C MET A 256 -18.33 9.11 -8.49
N ASN A 257 -19.52 9.17 -9.09
CA ASN A 257 -19.91 10.23 -10.03
C ASN A 257 -18.87 10.45 -11.15
N LEU A 258 -18.25 9.38 -11.64
CA LEU A 258 -17.15 9.44 -12.60
C LEU A 258 -17.53 10.22 -13.86
N HIS A 259 -18.78 10.09 -14.31
CA HIS A 259 -19.29 10.81 -15.48
C HIS A 259 -19.22 12.34 -15.31
N THR A 260 -19.56 12.85 -14.13
CA THR A 260 -19.49 14.28 -13.81
C THR A 260 -18.04 14.72 -13.66
N TRP A 261 -17.21 13.92 -12.99
CA TRP A 261 -15.78 14.20 -12.86
C TRP A 261 -15.09 14.32 -14.23
N ILE A 262 -15.35 13.40 -15.17
CA ILE A 262 -14.79 13.48 -16.53
C ILE A 262 -15.26 14.76 -17.23
N ALA A 263 -16.54 15.10 -17.13
CA ALA A 263 -17.10 16.30 -17.76
C ALA A 263 -16.52 17.62 -17.22
N CYS A 264 -16.08 17.63 -15.95
CA CYS A 264 -15.38 18.74 -15.34
C CYS A 264 -13.91 18.79 -15.78
N VAL A 265 -13.18 17.67 -15.68
CA VAL A 265 -11.73 17.60 -15.91
C VAL A 265 -11.36 17.78 -17.38
N ILE A 266 -12.19 17.33 -18.32
CA ILE A 266 -11.89 17.45 -19.76
C ILE A 266 -11.77 18.92 -20.24
N LYS A 267 -12.25 19.88 -19.44
CA LYS A 267 -12.18 21.32 -19.72
C LYS A 267 -10.91 21.98 -19.21
N ASP A 268 -10.11 21.26 -18.42
CA ASP A 268 -8.87 21.81 -17.88
C ASP A 268 -7.85 22.02 -19.01
N ARG A 269 -7.32 23.24 -19.08
CA ARG A 269 -6.35 23.69 -20.09
C ARG A 269 -4.99 23.03 -19.92
N SER A 270 -4.72 22.42 -18.76
CA SER A 270 -3.47 21.71 -18.51
C SER A 270 -3.40 20.34 -19.20
N LEU A 271 -4.52 19.82 -19.71
CA LEU A 271 -4.56 18.52 -20.39
C LEU A 271 -4.14 18.64 -21.85
N SER A 272 -3.35 17.67 -22.30
CA SER A 272 -3.07 17.46 -23.71
C SER A 272 -4.31 16.96 -24.47
N THR A 273 -4.34 17.20 -25.79
CA THR A 273 -5.38 16.67 -26.69
C THR A 273 -5.51 15.15 -26.57
N TRP A 274 -4.39 14.44 -26.37
CA TRP A 274 -4.41 12.99 -26.18
C TRP A 274 -5.15 12.59 -24.90
N GLU A 275 -4.88 13.24 -23.77
CA GLU A 275 -5.57 12.96 -22.49
C GLU A 275 -7.06 13.24 -22.60
N GLN A 276 -7.45 14.34 -23.25
CA GLN A 276 -8.86 14.69 -23.49
C GLN A 276 -9.57 13.63 -24.34
N CYS A 277 -8.96 13.22 -25.45
CA CYS A 277 -9.49 12.15 -26.30
C CYS A 277 -9.60 10.82 -25.53
N TYR A 278 -8.62 10.49 -24.71
CA TYR A 278 -8.61 9.26 -23.92
C TYR A 278 -9.70 9.27 -22.84
N LEU A 279 -9.89 10.40 -22.14
CA LEU A 279 -11.02 10.60 -21.23
C LEU A 279 -12.37 10.48 -21.94
N GLY A 280 -12.48 11.01 -23.16
CA GLY A 280 -13.67 10.82 -24.02
C GLY A 280 -13.95 9.36 -24.32
N GLN A 281 -12.92 8.55 -24.60
CA GLN A 281 -13.06 7.10 -24.80
C GLN A 281 -13.55 6.40 -23.53
N ILE A 282 -12.92 6.69 -22.37
CA ILE A 282 -13.35 6.15 -21.07
C ILE A 282 -14.81 6.50 -20.80
N TYR A 283 -15.20 7.74 -21.09
CA TYR A 283 -16.56 8.21 -20.92
C TYR A 283 -17.56 7.41 -21.78
N CYS A 284 -17.26 7.20 -23.06
CA CYS A 284 -18.10 6.39 -23.94
C CYS A 284 -18.24 4.94 -23.43
N ILE A 285 -17.13 4.32 -23.01
CA ILE A 285 -17.16 2.95 -22.45
C ILE A 285 -17.99 2.90 -21.18
N LEU A 286 -17.83 3.87 -20.27
CA LEU A 286 -18.59 3.98 -19.03
C LEU A 286 -20.10 4.01 -19.30
N ILE A 287 -20.55 4.86 -20.23
CA ILE A 287 -21.97 4.97 -20.59
C ILE A 287 -22.48 3.67 -21.23
N GLU A 288 -21.66 3.03 -22.07
CA GLU A 288 -22.04 1.77 -22.69
C GLU A 288 -22.19 0.64 -21.66
N MET A 289 -21.24 0.51 -20.73
CA MET A 289 -21.29 -0.50 -19.68
C MET A 289 -22.44 -0.28 -18.71
N GLU A 290 -22.74 0.98 -18.37
CA GLU A 290 -23.89 1.31 -17.53
C GLU A 290 -25.21 0.90 -18.20
N ARG A 291 -25.39 1.22 -19.49
CA ARG A 291 -26.56 0.76 -20.25
C ARG A 291 -26.69 -0.76 -20.27
N LYS A 292 -25.57 -1.48 -20.39
CA LYS A 292 -25.56 -2.95 -20.34
C LYS A 292 -25.93 -3.47 -18.95
N TYR A 293 -25.49 -2.80 -17.88
CA TYR A 293 -25.84 -3.15 -16.50
C TYR A 293 -27.35 -2.99 -16.25
N CYS A 294 -27.95 -1.83 -16.59
CA CYS A 294 -29.39 -1.58 -16.39
C CYS A 294 -30.28 -2.60 -17.13
N ARG A 295 -29.90 -2.98 -18.37
CA ARG A 295 -30.65 -3.96 -19.19
C ARG A 295 -30.70 -5.35 -18.54
N GLN A 296 -29.67 -5.74 -17.80
CA GLN A 296 -29.61 -7.04 -17.15
C GLN A 296 -30.29 -7.05 -15.77
N SER A 297 -30.26 -5.91 -15.09
CA SER A 297 -30.75 -5.79 -13.71
C SER A 297 -32.28 -5.56 -13.58
N GLN A 298 -33.05 -5.57 -14.68
CA GLN A 298 -34.50 -5.23 -14.71
C GLN A 298 -34.84 -3.97 -13.86
N VAL A 299 -33.96 -2.96 -13.89
CA VAL A 299 -34.20 -1.70 -13.17
C VAL A 299 -35.30 -0.94 -13.91
N SER A 300 -36.22 -0.29 -13.16
CA SER A 300 -37.37 0.41 -13.71
C SER A 300 -37.00 1.33 -14.89
N ASP A 301 -37.86 1.35 -15.91
CA ASP A 301 -37.62 2.05 -17.19
C ASP A 301 -37.36 3.57 -17.01
N ASP A 302 -37.75 4.15 -15.87
CA ASP A 302 -37.63 5.59 -15.59
C ASP A 302 -36.21 6.00 -15.12
N ASP A 303 -35.54 5.19 -14.29
CA ASP A 303 -34.16 5.46 -13.87
C ASP A 303 -33.17 5.24 -15.02
N THR A 304 -33.45 4.24 -15.87
CA THR A 304 -32.67 4.00 -17.10
C THR A 304 -32.79 5.19 -18.06
N LYS A 305 -33.99 5.78 -18.20
CA LYS A 305 -34.20 7.00 -18.98
C LYS A 305 -33.43 8.18 -18.40
N ARG A 306 -33.46 8.40 -17.08
CA ARG A 306 -32.71 9.48 -16.41
C ARG A 306 -31.21 9.34 -16.59
N SER A 307 -30.63 8.17 -16.31
CA SER A 307 -29.19 7.93 -16.51
C SER A 307 -28.78 8.08 -17.97
N SER A 308 -29.62 7.62 -18.91
CA SER A 308 -29.36 7.79 -20.35
C SER A 308 -29.47 9.25 -20.81
N LEU A 309 -30.35 10.05 -20.20
CA LEU A 309 -30.50 11.48 -20.48
C LEU A 309 -29.33 12.29 -19.91
N VAL A 310 -28.90 11.99 -18.68
CA VAL A 310 -27.69 12.58 -18.06
C VAL A 310 -26.46 12.22 -18.89
N ALA A 311 -26.32 10.95 -19.27
CA ALA A 311 -25.28 10.50 -20.18
C ALA A 311 -25.34 11.21 -21.53
N ALA A 312 -26.50 11.30 -22.18
CA ALA A 312 -26.66 11.96 -23.47
C ALA A 312 -26.41 13.47 -23.39
N THR A 313 -26.80 14.13 -22.30
CA THR A 313 -26.58 15.55 -22.07
C THR A 313 -25.10 15.82 -21.84
N THR A 314 -24.44 14.98 -21.04
CA THR A 314 -23.01 15.09 -20.78
C THR A 314 -22.18 14.69 -22.01
N VAL A 315 -22.57 13.66 -22.80
CA VAL A 315 -22.01 13.38 -24.14
C VAL A 315 -22.18 14.60 -25.04
N ARG A 316 -23.35 15.24 -25.10
CA ARG A 316 -23.58 16.43 -25.94
C ARG A 316 -22.76 17.62 -25.49
N LEU A 317 -22.54 17.78 -24.19
CA LEU A 317 -21.67 18.81 -23.64
C LEU A 317 -20.21 18.53 -23.98
N THR A 318 -19.73 17.28 -23.83
CA THR A 318 -18.35 16.90 -24.15
C THR A 318 -18.10 16.91 -25.66
N SER A 319 -19.01 16.37 -26.47
CA SER A 319 -18.89 16.33 -27.93
C SER A 319 -18.95 17.71 -28.57
N ARG A 320 -19.82 18.61 -28.11
CA ARG A 320 -19.81 20.01 -28.56
C ARG A 320 -18.49 20.72 -28.27
N GLN A 321 -17.75 20.31 -27.24
CA GLN A 321 -16.49 20.95 -26.86
C GLN A 321 -15.29 20.36 -27.60
N VAL A 322 -15.30 19.06 -27.91
CA VAL A 322 -14.22 18.39 -28.69
C VAL A 322 -14.17 18.91 -30.13
N TRP A 323 -15.33 19.27 -30.72
CA TRP A 323 -15.41 19.87 -32.07
C TRP A 323 -14.86 21.31 -32.17
N TYR A 324 -14.54 21.98 -31.06
CA TYR A 324 -13.87 23.30 -31.08
C TYR A 324 -12.33 23.20 -31.12
N PHE A 325 -11.77 21.98 -31.10
CA PHE A 325 -10.32 21.73 -31.12
C PHE A 325 -9.84 20.97 -32.37
N THR A 326 -10.69 20.82 -33.38
CA THR A 326 -10.34 20.39 -34.75
C THR A 326 -10.52 21.57 -35.70
#